data_AF-A0AA39QQX1-F1
#
_entry.id   AF-A0AA39QQX1-F1
#
_cell.length_a   1.000
_cell.length_b   1.000
_cell.length_c   1.000
_cell.angle_alpha   90.00
_cell.angle_beta   90.00
_cell.angle_gamma   90.00
#
_symmetry.space_group_name_H-M   'P 1'
#
loop_
_entity.id
_entity.type
_entity.pdbx_description
1 polymer ?
#
loop_
_entity_poly.entity_id
_entity_poly.type
_entity_poly.pdbx_seq_one_letter_code
_entity_poly.pdbx_strand_id
1 'polypeptide(L)'
;MQFIIQLALVAIALPFVASHNGGGSSSCSKNEFWYDDTSCCLPTGGPPSKPSPPAGHNCPTSTHYWSKDNGCCVPSQPPTQNQPPPQCSSGWDWYQGPHVCLPHPTPTNPPSSHPSGHYGGYRKRNIHKSREVSLCPFGLDACPIAGLTGSGDYECIDTSSDLEACGGCPTLGEGEDCTAISGAWNVACENRQCRVYTCVPGYTRSSDGKSCVAL
;
A
#
# COMPACT_ATOMS: atom_id res chain seq x y z
N MET A 1 -46.40 -7.45 -61.08
CA MET A 1 -46.13 -6.95 -59.73
C MET A 1 -44.76 -7.46 -59.31
N GLN A 2 -43.70 -6.68 -59.54
CA GLN A 2 -42.34 -6.99 -59.09
C GLN A 2 -41.78 -5.71 -58.46
N PHE A 3 -41.51 -5.77 -57.17
CA PHE A 3 -41.09 -4.63 -56.35
C PHE A 3 -39.65 -4.23 -56.64
N ILE A 4 -39.42 -2.95 -56.94
CA ILE A 4 -38.09 -2.34 -57.08
C ILE A 4 -37.59 -2.00 -55.67
N ILE A 5 -36.59 -2.73 -55.18
CA ILE A 5 -35.91 -2.43 -53.91
C ILE A 5 -34.82 -1.38 -54.20
N GLN A 6 -35.10 -0.14 -53.83
CA GLN A 6 -34.13 0.95 -53.80
C GLN A 6 -33.14 0.70 -52.66
N LEU A 7 -31.90 0.34 -52.98
CA LEU A 7 -30.78 0.29 -52.04
C LEU A 7 -30.33 1.72 -51.74
N ALA A 8 -30.76 2.26 -50.60
CA ALA A 8 -30.24 3.50 -50.05
C ALA A 8 -28.84 3.24 -49.44
N LEU A 9 -27.79 3.79 -50.06
CA LEU A 9 -26.47 3.87 -49.46
C LEU A 9 -26.48 4.94 -48.35
N VAL A 10 -26.65 4.50 -47.10
CA VAL A 10 -26.40 5.34 -45.93
C VAL A 10 -24.90 5.45 -45.75
N ALA A 11 -24.31 6.57 -46.18
CA ALA A 11 -22.95 6.94 -45.81
C ALA A 11 -22.96 7.30 -44.32
N ILE A 12 -22.64 6.34 -43.46
CA ILE A 12 -22.36 6.59 -42.05
C ILE A 12 -21.02 7.33 -42.00
N ALA A 13 -21.08 8.66 -41.91
CA ALA A 13 -19.96 9.45 -41.45
C ALA A 13 -19.73 9.10 -39.98
N LEU A 14 -18.90 8.09 -39.72
CA LEU A 14 -18.32 7.90 -38.40
C LEU A 14 -17.51 9.16 -38.10
N PRO A 15 -17.70 9.82 -36.94
CA PRO A 15 -16.72 10.79 -36.51
C PRO A 15 -15.40 10.02 -36.36
N PHE A 16 -14.43 10.34 -37.22
CA PHE A 16 -13.05 10.02 -36.98
C PHE A 16 -12.69 10.63 -35.64
N VAL A 17 -12.70 9.82 -34.58
CA VAL A 17 -11.96 10.13 -33.37
C VAL A 17 -10.51 10.16 -33.80
N ALA A 18 -10.00 11.37 -34.02
CA ALA A 18 -8.58 11.58 -34.12
C ALA A 18 -7.98 11.08 -32.81
N SER A 19 -7.35 9.90 -32.86
CA SER A 19 -6.45 9.44 -31.83
C SER A 19 -5.29 10.42 -31.79
N HIS A 20 -5.41 11.42 -30.92
CA HIS A 20 -4.34 12.36 -30.66
C HIS A 20 -3.24 11.59 -29.94
N ASN A 21 -2.21 11.19 -30.68
CA ASN A 21 -0.89 10.99 -30.12
C ASN A 21 -0.43 12.35 -29.57
N GLY A 22 -0.77 12.62 -28.32
CA GLY A 22 -0.31 13.76 -27.55
C GLY A 22 0.13 13.23 -26.19
N GLY A 23 1.40 13.42 -25.85
CA GLY A 23 2.01 12.97 -24.61
C GLY A 23 1.12 13.27 -23.40
N GLY A 24 0.83 12.21 -22.62
CA GLY A 24 0.02 12.28 -21.42
C GLY A 24 0.68 13.14 -20.35
N SER A 25 0.32 14.41 -20.31
CA SER A 25 0.20 15.13 -19.05
C SER A 25 -1.13 14.73 -18.44
N SER A 26 -1.10 14.08 -17.27
CA SER A 26 -2.18 14.00 -16.29
C SER A 26 -2.78 15.39 -16.04
N SER A 27 -3.71 15.84 -16.89
CA SER A 27 -4.17 17.22 -16.94
C SER A 27 -5.22 17.47 -15.86
N CYS A 28 -4.76 17.68 -14.63
CA CYS A 28 -5.57 18.23 -13.56
C CYS A 28 -5.95 19.70 -13.86
N SER A 29 -7.00 20.19 -13.23
CA SER A 29 -7.43 21.58 -13.38
C SER A 29 -6.35 22.56 -12.90
N LYS A 30 -6.44 23.85 -13.25
CA LYS A 30 -5.40 24.86 -12.91
C LYS A 30 -5.05 24.98 -11.41
N ASN A 31 -5.91 24.51 -10.51
CA ASN A 31 -5.74 24.54 -9.05
C ASN A 31 -5.65 23.14 -8.45
N GLU A 32 -5.29 22.15 -9.26
CA GLU A 32 -5.17 20.76 -8.86
C GLU A 32 -3.82 20.20 -9.31
N PHE A 33 -3.39 19.15 -8.65
CA PHE A 33 -2.21 18.38 -9.02
C PHE A 33 -2.55 16.90 -9.02
N TRP A 34 -1.81 16.14 -9.82
CA TRP A 34 -1.95 14.70 -9.89
C TRP A 34 -1.26 14.04 -8.69
N TYR A 35 -1.95 13.12 -8.02
CA TYR A 35 -1.39 12.31 -6.95
C TYR A 35 -1.41 10.83 -7.35
N ASP A 36 -0.22 10.26 -7.52
CA ASP A 36 -0.03 8.91 -8.06
C ASP A 36 -0.62 7.82 -7.14
N ASP A 37 -0.43 7.92 -5.82
CA ASP A 37 -0.85 6.88 -4.86
C ASP A 37 -2.36 6.65 -4.86
N THR A 38 -3.16 7.68 -5.16
CA THR A 38 -4.62 7.56 -5.29
C THR A 38 -5.10 7.69 -6.74
N SER A 39 -4.17 7.82 -7.70
CA SER A 39 -4.45 8.01 -9.13
C SER A 39 -5.56 9.04 -9.40
N CYS A 40 -5.51 10.19 -8.71
CA CYS A 40 -6.54 11.23 -8.84
C CYS A 40 -5.97 12.65 -8.76
N CYS A 41 -6.72 13.61 -9.26
CA CYS A 41 -6.42 15.04 -9.11
C CYS A 41 -6.86 15.54 -7.73
N LEU A 42 -5.95 16.18 -7.01
CA LEU A 42 -6.20 16.77 -5.69
C LEU A 42 -6.12 18.30 -5.76
N PRO A 43 -6.99 19.02 -5.04
CA PRO A 43 -6.93 20.49 -4.98
C PRO A 43 -5.67 20.96 -4.24
N THR A 44 -4.94 21.89 -4.85
CA THR A 44 -3.83 22.58 -4.20
C THR A 44 -4.35 23.40 -3.02
N GLY A 45 -3.84 23.13 -1.82
CA GLY A 45 -4.30 23.68 -0.55
C GLY A 45 -5.33 22.81 0.19
N GLY A 46 -5.88 21.80 -0.46
CA GLY A 46 -6.98 20.98 0.05
C GLY A 46 -8.35 21.64 -0.09
N PRO A 47 -9.44 20.94 0.27
CA PRO A 47 -10.79 21.47 0.22
C PRO A 47 -11.00 22.58 1.29
N PRO A 48 -11.95 23.51 1.06
CA PRO A 48 -12.24 24.61 2.00
C PRO A 48 -12.70 24.12 3.38
N SER A 49 -13.31 22.94 3.46
CA SER A 49 -13.63 22.25 4.71
C SER A 49 -12.97 20.87 4.72
N LYS A 50 -11.88 20.74 5.46
CA LYS A 50 -11.16 19.47 5.61
C LYS A 50 -11.96 18.56 6.55
N PRO A 51 -12.47 17.41 6.09
CA PRO A 51 -13.19 16.50 6.97
C PRO A 51 -12.24 15.91 8.01
N SER A 52 -12.78 15.58 9.18
CA SER A 52 -12.02 14.86 10.21
C SER A 52 -11.89 13.38 9.83
N PRO A 53 -10.72 12.76 10.07
CA PRO A 53 -10.54 11.32 9.93
C PRO A 53 -11.43 10.54 10.94
N PRO A 54 -11.67 9.24 10.68
CA PRO A 54 -12.40 8.37 11.61
C PRO A 54 -11.65 8.20 12.94
N ALA A 55 -12.34 7.68 13.96
CA ALA A 55 -11.75 7.46 15.26
C ALA A 55 -10.48 6.58 15.17
N GLY A 56 -9.44 6.95 15.93
CA GLY A 56 -8.16 6.25 15.93
C GLY A 56 -7.22 6.59 14.77
N HIS A 57 -7.63 7.48 13.86
CA HIS A 57 -6.82 7.92 12.71
C HIS A 57 -6.54 9.42 12.80
N ASN A 58 -5.39 9.84 12.30
CA ASN A 58 -5.04 11.26 12.17
C ASN A 58 -4.30 11.50 10.85
N CYS A 59 -4.17 12.75 10.44
CA CYS A 59 -3.34 13.15 9.31
C CYS A 59 -2.25 14.15 9.76
N PRO A 60 -1.09 14.15 9.09
CA PRO A 60 -0.07 15.18 9.24
C PRO A 60 -0.66 16.58 8.99
N THR A 61 -0.89 17.34 10.06
CA THR A 61 -1.71 18.57 10.01
C THR A 61 -1.14 19.68 9.13
N SER A 62 0.18 19.68 8.90
CA SER A 62 0.89 20.68 8.11
C SER A 62 0.91 20.38 6.60
N THR A 63 0.80 19.11 6.21
CA THR A 63 1.05 18.68 4.83
C THR A 63 -0.10 17.91 4.21
N HIS A 64 -0.95 17.24 5.02
CA HIS A 64 -1.98 16.32 4.55
C HIS A 64 -3.36 16.66 5.15
N TYR A 65 -4.40 16.14 4.52
CA TYR A 65 -5.77 16.18 5.03
C TYR A 65 -6.49 14.87 4.74
N TRP A 66 -7.53 14.57 5.52
CA TRP A 66 -8.32 13.36 5.29
C TRP A 66 -9.17 13.50 4.03
N SER A 67 -9.05 12.58 3.08
CA SER A 67 -9.95 12.43 1.94
C SER A 67 -10.98 11.36 2.25
N LYS A 68 -12.27 11.73 2.27
CA LYS A 68 -13.36 10.75 2.42
C LYS A 68 -13.48 9.85 1.20
N ASP A 69 -13.17 10.37 0.03
CA ASP A 69 -13.30 9.64 -1.23
C ASP A 69 -12.22 8.57 -1.38
N ASN A 70 -11.00 8.87 -0.91
CA ASN A 70 -9.88 7.93 -0.96
C ASN A 70 -9.71 7.12 0.34
N GLY A 71 -10.40 7.48 1.42
CA GLY A 71 -10.32 6.80 2.71
C GLY A 71 -8.95 6.90 3.40
N CYS A 72 -8.16 7.92 3.07
CA CYS A 72 -6.78 8.09 3.55
C CYS A 72 -6.38 9.57 3.65
N CYS A 73 -5.20 9.83 4.22
CA CYS A 73 -4.61 11.16 4.25
C CYS A 73 -3.90 11.45 2.93
N VAL A 74 -4.34 12.50 2.24
CA VAL A 74 -3.77 12.93 0.96
C VAL A 74 -3.04 14.26 1.12
N PRO A 75 -1.99 14.53 0.31
CA PRO A 75 -1.23 15.76 0.44
C PRO A 75 -2.05 16.97 0.01
N SER A 76 -1.75 18.11 0.63
CA SER A 76 -2.34 19.41 0.29
C SER A 76 -1.53 20.17 -0.75
N GLN A 77 -0.34 19.69 -1.11
CA GLN A 77 0.57 20.29 -2.09
C GLN A 77 1.19 19.16 -2.93
N PRO A 78 1.62 19.43 -4.17
CA PRO A 78 2.28 18.43 -5.00
C PRO A 78 3.52 17.86 -4.29
N PRO A 79 3.69 16.52 -4.24
CA PRO A 79 4.89 15.90 -3.68
C PRO A 79 6.13 16.40 -4.42
N THR A 80 7.15 16.84 -3.69
CA THR A 80 8.46 17.14 -4.28
C THR A 80 9.38 15.92 -4.17
N GLN A 81 10.32 15.81 -5.09
CA GLN A 81 11.10 14.58 -5.34
C GLN A 81 11.99 14.11 -4.15
N ASN A 82 12.05 14.84 -3.04
CA ASN A 82 12.88 14.54 -1.86
C ASN A 82 12.19 14.91 -0.52
N GLN A 83 10.87 14.83 -0.42
CA GLN A 83 10.21 15.12 0.86
C GLN A 83 10.37 13.96 1.85
N PRO A 84 10.71 14.25 3.12
CA PRO A 84 10.70 13.23 4.15
C PRO A 84 9.29 12.65 4.32
N PRO A 85 9.16 11.42 4.85
CA PRO A 85 7.87 10.84 5.17
C PRO A 85 7.01 11.82 5.97
N PRO A 86 5.69 11.87 5.74
CA PRO A 86 4.81 12.80 6.44
C PRO A 86 4.93 12.68 7.96
N GLN A 87 5.08 13.81 8.64
CA GLN A 87 5.33 13.84 10.08
C GLN A 87 4.01 13.94 10.85
N CYS A 88 3.71 12.92 11.64
CA CYS A 88 2.53 12.89 12.50
C CYS A 88 2.75 13.70 13.80
N SER A 89 1.64 13.99 14.49
CA SER A 89 1.68 14.62 15.82
C SER A 89 2.42 13.74 16.83
N SER A 90 2.93 14.34 17.91
CA SER A 90 3.62 13.60 18.98
C SER A 90 2.79 12.39 19.48
N GLY A 91 3.41 11.22 19.50
CA GLY A 91 2.77 9.96 19.91
C GLY A 91 1.97 9.27 18.80
N TRP A 92 2.18 9.65 17.54
CA TRP A 92 1.58 9.03 16.36
C TRP A 92 2.67 8.75 15.33
N ASP A 93 2.55 7.62 14.62
CA ASP A 93 3.45 7.22 13.55
C ASP A 93 2.73 7.25 12.21
N TRP A 94 3.48 7.58 11.16
CA TRP A 94 2.98 7.57 9.79
C TRP A 94 3.08 6.18 9.19
N TYR A 95 1.96 5.68 8.66
CA TYR A 95 1.87 4.41 7.96
C TYR A 95 1.72 4.67 6.47
N GLN A 96 2.73 4.28 5.70
CA GLN A 96 2.81 4.56 4.26
C GLN A 96 1.72 3.83 3.47
N GLY A 97 1.52 2.53 3.68
CA GLY A 97 0.51 1.74 2.96
C GLY A 97 -0.92 2.31 3.01
N PRO A 98 -1.50 2.57 4.20
CA PRO A 98 -2.83 3.19 4.31
C PRO A 98 -2.83 4.71 4.17
N HIS A 99 -1.65 5.36 4.09
CA HIS A 99 -1.48 6.80 4.18
C HIS A 99 -2.22 7.42 5.38
N VAL A 100 -1.94 6.99 6.61
CA VAL A 100 -2.56 7.54 7.83
C VAL A 100 -1.58 7.64 8.99
N CYS A 101 -1.87 8.53 9.95
CA CYS A 101 -1.27 8.50 11.27
C CYS A 101 -2.09 7.61 12.20
N LEU A 102 -1.42 6.70 12.90
CA LEU A 102 -2.00 5.89 13.99
C LEU A 102 -1.22 6.15 15.29
N PRO A 103 -1.85 5.97 16.47
CA PRO A 103 -1.15 6.18 17.73
C PRO A 103 0.02 5.19 17.85
N HIS A 104 1.14 5.67 18.38
CA HIS A 104 2.33 4.85 18.62
C HIS A 104 1.92 3.60 19.40
N PRO A 105 2.34 2.39 18.98
CA PRO A 105 2.11 1.20 19.77
C PRO A 105 2.80 1.40 21.11
N THR A 106 2.03 1.51 22.18
CA THR A 106 2.60 1.55 23.52
C THR A 106 3.31 0.21 23.71
N PRO A 107 4.62 0.17 24.03
CA PRO A 107 5.28 -1.09 24.33
C PRO A 107 4.54 -1.71 25.52
N THR A 108 3.74 -2.72 25.25
CA THR A 108 3.17 -3.57 26.28
C THR A 108 4.37 -4.36 26.78
N ASN A 109 4.98 -3.92 27.88
CA ASN A 109 5.90 -4.77 28.62
C ASN A 109 5.21 -6.13 28.78
N PRO A 110 5.83 -7.25 28.35
CA PRO A 110 5.25 -8.55 28.60
C PRO A 110 5.04 -8.68 30.12
N PRO A 111 3.88 -9.17 30.59
CA PRO A 111 3.68 -9.37 32.01
C PRO A 111 4.80 -10.29 32.53
N SER A 112 5.55 -9.79 33.51
CA SER A 112 6.56 -10.53 34.25
C SER A 112 6.00 -11.90 34.62
N SER A 113 6.66 -12.96 34.16
CA SER A 113 6.37 -14.34 34.52
C SER A 113 6.77 -14.58 35.99
N HIS A 114 5.97 -14.06 36.91
CA HIS A 114 6.02 -14.47 38.31
C HIS A 114 5.24 -15.79 38.47
N PRO A 115 5.85 -16.88 38.95
CA PRO A 115 5.12 -18.09 39.25
C PRO A 115 4.43 -17.91 40.61
N SER A 116 3.23 -17.34 40.63
CA SER A 116 2.37 -17.40 41.81
C SER A 116 1.55 -18.69 41.76
N GLY A 117 2.08 -19.74 42.37
CA GLY A 117 1.30 -20.92 42.68
C GLY A 117 0.18 -20.57 43.66
N HIS A 118 -1.07 -20.85 43.30
CA HIS A 118 -2.14 -21.12 44.25
C HIS A 118 -3.29 -21.88 43.60
N TYR A 119 -3.66 -22.99 44.25
CA TYR A 119 -4.77 -23.86 43.91
C TYR A 119 -6.10 -23.10 43.96
N GLY A 120 -6.86 -23.12 42.86
CA GLY A 120 -8.24 -22.62 42.83
C GLY A 120 -8.92 -23.02 41.53
N GLY A 121 -9.83 -23.98 41.60
CA GLY A 121 -10.60 -24.44 40.44
C GLY A 121 -11.59 -23.39 39.94
N TYR A 122 -11.49 -23.04 38.67
CA TYR A 122 -12.53 -22.32 37.94
C TYR A 122 -12.76 -22.99 36.59
N ARG A 123 -14.02 -23.35 36.35
CA ARG A 123 -14.49 -23.96 35.10
C ARG A 123 -14.13 -23.07 33.92
N LYS A 124 -13.37 -23.61 32.95
CA LYS A 124 -13.14 -22.99 31.63
C LYS A 124 -14.50 -22.71 30.99
N ARG A 125 -14.93 -21.44 30.98
CA ARG A 125 -15.90 -20.99 29.99
C ARG A 125 -15.12 -20.76 28.71
N ASN A 126 -15.28 -21.67 27.76
CA ASN A 126 -14.86 -21.49 26.37
C ASN A 126 -15.61 -20.29 25.79
N ILE A 127 -15.07 -19.10 25.96
CA ILE A 127 -15.49 -17.92 25.20
C ILE A 127 -14.70 -17.95 23.90
N HIS A 128 -15.08 -18.88 23.01
CA HIS A 128 -14.86 -18.70 21.58
C HIS A 128 -15.84 -17.61 21.13
N LYS A 129 -15.48 -16.36 21.41
CA LYS A 129 -16.06 -15.20 20.74
C LYS A 129 -14.89 -14.49 20.09
N SER A 130 -14.55 -15.00 18.91
CA SER A 130 -13.66 -14.40 17.93
C SER A 130 -14.12 -12.97 17.65
N ARG A 131 -13.63 -12.03 18.47
CA ARG A 131 -13.17 -10.79 17.88
C ARG A 131 -11.93 -11.19 17.13
N GLU A 132 -11.97 -11.07 15.81
CA GLU A 132 -10.81 -11.12 14.94
C GLU A 132 -9.85 -10.04 15.45
N VAL A 133 -9.04 -10.40 16.44
CA VAL A 133 -7.93 -9.58 16.91
C VAL A 133 -6.91 -9.76 15.81
N SER A 134 -6.71 -8.73 14.99
CA SER A 134 -5.55 -8.67 14.10
C SER A 134 -4.32 -9.03 14.93
N LEU A 135 -3.66 -10.12 14.57
CA LEU A 135 -2.53 -10.68 15.32
C LEU A 135 -1.37 -9.68 15.40
N CYS A 136 -1.26 -8.84 14.38
CA CYS A 136 -0.30 -7.75 14.30
C CYS A 136 -0.98 -6.37 14.31
N PRO A 137 -0.23 -5.31 14.67
CA PRO A 137 -0.63 -3.94 14.42
C PRO A 137 -1.06 -3.72 12.96
N PHE A 138 -1.85 -2.68 12.73
CA PHE A 138 -2.31 -2.34 11.39
C PHE A 138 -1.13 -2.15 10.42
N GLY A 139 -1.25 -2.69 9.20
CA GLY A 139 -0.24 -2.58 8.16
C GLY A 139 0.91 -3.59 8.26
N LEU A 140 0.88 -4.49 9.25
CA LEU A 140 1.82 -5.60 9.38
C LEU A 140 1.11 -6.93 9.19
N ASP A 141 1.79 -7.89 8.57
CA ASP A 141 1.33 -9.26 8.41
C ASP A 141 1.90 -10.15 9.52
N ALA A 142 1.06 -11.03 10.05
CA ALA A 142 1.44 -12.00 11.06
C ALA A 142 2.05 -13.24 10.39
N CYS A 143 3.37 -13.20 10.17
CA CYS A 143 4.11 -14.27 9.53
C CYS A 143 4.47 -15.37 10.53
N PRO A 144 4.07 -16.63 10.30
CA PRO A 144 4.42 -17.73 11.20
C PRO A 144 5.94 -17.91 11.28
N ILE A 145 6.49 -18.19 12.44
CA ILE A 145 7.93 -18.42 12.58
C ILE A 145 8.25 -19.88 12.21
N ALA A 146 9.14 -20.09 11.24
CA ALA A 146 9.52 -21.43 10.78
C ALA A 146 10.19 -22.23 11.92
N GLY A 147 9.84 -23.52 12.04
CA GLY A 147 10.41 -24.42 13.06
C GLY A 147 9.68 -24.43 14.41
N LEU A 148 8.68 -23.56 14.61
CA LEU A 148 7.82 -23.52 15.81
C LEU A 148 6.41 -24.07 15.53
N THR A 149 6.32 -25.10 14.67
CA THR A 149 5.03 -25.70 14.27
C THR A 149 4.26 -26.22 15.49
N GLY A 150 3.19 -25.53 15.86
CA GLY A 150 2.25 -25.94 16.92
C GLY A 150 2.03 -24.93 18.05
N SER A 151 2.86 -23.88 18.18
CA SER A 151 2.68 -22.84 19.20
C SER A 151 1.73 -21.71 18.78
N GLY A 152 1.56 -21.51 17.46
CA GLY A 152 0.83 -20.35 16.93
C GLY A 152 1.64 -19.06 17.03
N ASP A 153 2.97 -19.16 17.20
CA ASP A 153 3.86 -18.00 17.22
C ASP A 153 4.00 -17.38 15.83
N TYR A 154 3.99 -16.06 15.80
CA TYR A 154 4.12 -15.25 14.60
C TYR A 154 5.04 -14.06 14.87
N GLU A 155 5.67 -13.56 13.82
CA GLU A 155 6.35 -12.29 13.77
C GLU A 155 5.55 -11.31 12.91
N CYS A 156 5.59 -10.03 13.26
CA CYS A 156 4.89 -8.99 12.52
C CYS A 156 5.86 -8.34 11.54
N ILE A 157 5.62 -8.54 10.23
CA ILE A 157 6.47 -8.06 9.15
C ILE A 157 5.70 -7.06 8.28
N ASP A 158 6.36 -6.00 7.83
CA ASP A 158 5.81 -5.11 6.81
C ASP A 158 6.09 -5.67 5.41
N THR A 159 5.21 -6.55 4.92
CA THR A 159 5.38 -7.15 3.58
C THR A 159 5.21 -6.15 2.44
N SER A 160 4.85 -4.89 2.73
CA SER A 160 4.76 -3.85 1.71
C SER A 160 6.11 -3.20 1.37
N SER A 161 7.10 -3.31 2.27
CA SER A 161 8.40 -2.65 2.16
C SER A 161 9.61 -3.51 2.54
N ASP A 162 9.40 -4.66 3.19
CA ASP A 162 10.46 -5.60 3.54
C ASP A 162 11.03 -6.29 2.30
N LEU A 163 12.36 -6.37 2.19
CA LEU A 163 13.04 -6.93 1.02
C LEU A 163 12.95 -8.45 0.96
N GLU A 164 12.94 -9.14 2.10
CA GLU A 164 13.00 -10.60 2.21
C GLU A 164 11.60 -11.22 2.26
N ALA A 165 10.60 -10.40 2.61
CA ALA A 165 9.19 -10.75 2.73
C ALA A 165 8.30 -9.91 1.81
N CYS A 166 8.79 -9.54 0.63
CA CYS A 166 8.08 -8.61 -0.23
C CYS A 166 6.81 -9.24 -0.79
N GLY A 167 5.67 -8.70 -0.37
CA GLY A 167 4.35 -9.11 -0.80
C GLY A 167 3.73 -10.30 -0.07
N GLY A 168 4.43 -10.92 0.88
CA GLY A 168 3.87 -12.00 1.69
C GLY A 168 4.87 -12.63 2.66
N CYS A 169 4.37 -13.56 3.48
CA CYS A 169 5.17 -14.24 4.49
C CYS A 169 6.06 -15.35 3.89
N PRO A 170 7.40 -15.24 4.01
CA PRO A 170 8.32 -16.22 3.43
C PRO A 170 8.09 -17.65 3.93
N THR A 171 7.70 -17.78 5.20
CA THR A 171 7.46 -19.07 5.87
C THR A 171 6.22 -19.80 5.36
N LEU A 172 5.31 -19.08 4.71
CA LEU A 172 4.14 -19.63 4.02
C LEU A 172 4.41 -19.87 2.53
N GLY A 173 5.61 -19.52 2.04
CA GLY A 173 5.91 -19.49 0.61
C GLY A 173 5.16 -18.37 -0.12
N GLU A 174 4.74 -17.34 0.61
CA GLU A 174 4.12 -16.14 0.06
C GLU A 174 5.16 -15.02 -0.04
N GLY A 175 5.00 -14.13 -1.03
CA GLY A 175 5.97 -13.07 -1.30
C GLY A 175 7.23 -13.55 -2.02
N GLU A 176 8.18 -12.63 -2.18
CA GLU A 176 9.46 -12.85 -2.85
C GLU A 176 10.58 -12.13 -2.08
N ASP A 177 11.75 -12.75 -2.03
CA ASP A 177 12.97 -12.10 -1.56
C ASP A 177 13.60 -11.32 -2.72
N CYS A 178 13.47 -10.00 -2.68
CA CYS A 178 13.99 -9.12 -3.71
C CYS A 178 15.52 -9.12 -3.78
N THR A 179 16.22 -9.50 -2.71
CA THR A 179 17.70 -9.56 -2.70
C THR A 179 18.23 -10.80 -3.42
N ALA A 180 17.40 -11.83 -3.57
CA ALA A 180 17.71 -13.03 -4.35
C ALA A 180 17.61 -12.84 -5.88
N ILE A 181 17.18 -11.66 -6.37
CA ILE A 181 17.06 -11.40 -7.81
C ILE A 181 18.43 -11.45 -8.48
N SER A 182 18.62 -12.45 -9.34
CA SER A 182 19.88 -12.68 -10.05
C SER A 182 20.31 -11.48 -10.88
N GLY A 183 21.56 -11.04 -10.68
CA GLY A 183 22.16 -9.92 -11.39
C GLY A 183 21.66 -8.54 -10.95
N ALA A 184 20.76 -8.46 -9.98
CA ALA A 184 20.35 -7.18 -9.39
C ALA A 184 21.42 -6.65 -8.44
N TRP A 185 21.55 -5.32 -8.39
CA TRP A 185 22.48 -4.62 -7.50
C TRP A 185 21.74 -3.73 -6.50
N ASN A 186 20.78 -2.94 -6.98
CA ASN A 186 19.90 -2.13 -6.12
C ASN A 186 18.46 -2.59 -6.33
N VAL A 187 17.83 -3.01 -5.25
CA VAL A 187 16.44 -3.49 -5.22
C VAL A 187 15.66 -2.77 -4.12
N ALA A 188 14.34 -2.72 -4.27
CA ALA A 188 13.40 -2.33 -3.22
C ALA A 188 12.15 -3.19 -3.27
N CYS A 189 11.45 -3.29 -2.15
CA CYS A 189 10.06 -3.69 -2.11
C CYS A 189 9.20 -2.43 -2.09
N GLU A 190 8.39 -2.23 -3.12
CA GLU A 190 7.46 -1.11 -3.22
C GLU A 190 6.07 -1.64 -3.50
N ASN A 191 5.10 -1.29 -2.65
CA ASN A 191 3.71 -1.71 -2.83
C ASN A 191 3.58 -3.22 -3.00
N ARG A 192 4.28 -4.00 -2.15
CA ARG A 192 4.26 -5.48 -2.16
C ARG A 192 4.86 -6.09 -3.43
N GLN A 193 5.70 -5.36 -4.16
CA GLN A 193 6.35 -5.84 -5.38
C GLN A 193 7.84 -5.51 -5.39
N CYS A 194 8.65 -6.48 -5.78
CA CYS A 194 10.06 -6.24 -6.02
C CYS A 194 10.27 -5.29 -7.20
N ARG A 195 11.13 -4.31 -6.99
CA ARG A 195 11.61 -3.34 -7.97
C ARG A 195 13.12 -3.42 -8.04
N VAL A 196 13.63 -3.59 -9.25
CA VAL A 196 15.06 -3.49 -9.54
C VAL A 196 15.33 -2.07 -10.04
N TYR A 197 16.27 -1.36 -9.45
CA TYR A 197 16.73 -0.05 -9.97
C TYR A 197 17.97 -0.18 -10.82
N THR A 198 18.93 -1.01 -10.42
CA THR A 198 20.19 -1.20 -11.14
C THR A 198 20.63 -2.65 -11.10
N CYS A 199 21.27 -3.09 -12.18
CA CYS A 199 21.88 -4.41 -12.30
C CYS A 199 23.41 -4.32 -12.16
N VAL A 200 24.04 -5.45 -11.84
CA VAL A 200 25.50 -5.60 -11.89
C VAL A 200 26.02 -5.51 -13.33
N PRO A 201 27.32 -5.20 -13.54
CA PRO A 201 27.91 -5.22 -14.88
C PRO A 201 27.70 -6.56 -15.61
N GLY A 202 27.40 -6.50 -16.91
CA GLY A 202 27.06 -7.68 -17.71
C GLY A 202 25.56 -8.03 -17.72
N TYR A 203 24.73 -7.25 -17.02
CA TYR A 203 23.28 -7.38 -17.02
C TYR A 203 22.62 -6.04 -17.34
N THR A 204 21.43 -6.10 -17.94
CA THR A 204 20.54 -4.96 -18.16
C THR A 204 19.22 -5.16 -17.46
N ARG A 205 18.65 -4.06 -16.94
CA ARG A 205 17.34 -4.08 -16.30
C ARG A 205 16.25 -4.39 -17.33
N SER A 206 15.35 -5.31 -16.99
CA SER A 206 14.18 -5.65 -17.79
C SER A 206 13.23 -4.45 -17.95
N SER A 207 12.43 -4.45 -19.01
CA SER A 207 11.45 -3.40 -19.31
C SER A 207 10.36 -3.27 -18.23
N ASP A 208 10.01 -4.37 -17.57
CA ASP A 208 9.08 -4.39 -16.44
C ASP A 208 9.70 -3.89 -15.11
N GLY A 209 11.02 -3.69 -15.09
CA GLY A 209 11.76 -3.26 -13.91
C GLY A 209 11.80 -4.28 -12.78
N LYS A 210 11.49 -5.55 -13.05
CA LYS A 210 11.42 -6.62 -12.02
C LYS A 210 12.62 -7.57 -12.03
N SER A 211 13.45 -7.53 -13.07
CA SER A 211 14.56 -8.46 -13.22
C SER A 211 15.76 -7.83 -13.93
N CYS A 212 16.88 -8.53 -13.88
CA CYS A 212 18.10 -8.26 -14.64
C CYS A 212 18.32 -9.38 -15.66
N VAL A 213 18.54 -9.01 -16.92
CA VAL A 213 18.77 -9.94 -18.04
C VAL A 213 20.23 -9.81 -18.47
N ALA A 214 20.93 -10.93 -18.64
CA ALA A 214 22.32 -10.91 -19.12
C ALA A 214 22.41 -10.26 -20.51
N LEU A 215 23.45 -9.45 -20.71
CA LEU A 215 23.78 -8.81 -21.98
C LEU A 215 24.38 -9.78 -23.01
#